data_AF-A0AAX2H2P4-F1
#
_entry.id   AF-A0AAX2H2P4-F1
#
_cell.length_a   1.000
_cell.length_b   1.000
_cell.length_c   1.000
_cell.angle_alpha   90.00
_cell.angle_beta   90.00
_cell.angle_gamma   90.00
#
_symmetry.space_group_name_H-M   'P 1'
#
loop_
_entity.id
_entity.type
_entity.pdbx_description
1 polymer ?
#
loop_
_entity_poly.entity_id
_entity_poly.type
_entity_poly.pdbx_seq_one_letter_code
_entity_poly.pdbx_strand_id
1 'polypeptide(L)'
;MDVELFLRDRTAFIKHYYDEAIAPFSETMQKVTDGVPPFVPPPFDPDTMSGEPAFLEEWERAHTGFQVVGQTCVSMLSESLKIFFVTHEKNAGLDFEKLWGSKIFSKGFIRGYQTSFARIGVDWSKCPADFSILEQVVLARNASQHATSVTSTRVNHDVGTLSKHPSPLFVSSYEMNLLASRGGSWMVPPAVYVTRDALHQAAGEIEKLAEWMSTINFRALLKAQKATP
;
A
#
# COMPACT_ATOMS: atom_id res chain seq x y z
N MET A 1 6.83 20.63 -15.89
CA MET A 1 7.10 19.19 -15.73
C MET A 1 5.78 18.47 -15.79
N ASP A 2 5.70 17.41 -16.58
CA ASP A 2 4.48 16.59 -16.66
C ASP A 2 4.45 15.61 -15.47
N VAL A 3 3.84 16.07 -14.37
CA VAL A 3 3.81 15.32 -13.10
C VAL A 3 3.01 14.02 -13.24
N GLU A 4 1.96 14.03 -14.06
CA GLU A 4 1.12 12.86 -14.33
C GLU A 4 1.93 11.77 -15.04
N LEU A 5 2.64 12.12 -16.12
CA LEU A 5 3.48 11.19 -16.87
C LEU A 5 4.51 10.51 -15.97
N PHE A 6 5.27 11.29 -15.18
CA PHE A 6 6.29 10.72 -14.29
C PHE A 6 5.69 9.86 -13.17
N LEU A 7 4.49 10.18 -12.68
CA LEU A 7 3.82 9.33 -11.69
C LEU A 7 3.38 8.00 -12.32
N ARG A 8 2.83 8.03 -13.55
CA ARG A 8 2.45 6.83 -14.31
C ARG A 8 3.65 5.93 -14.62
N ASP A 9 4.80 6.50 -14.98
CA ASP A 9 6.03 5.72 -15.19
C ASP A 9 6.47 5.02 -13.89
N ARG A 10 6.36 5.71 -12.75
CA ARG A 10 6.69 5.12 -11.44
C ARG A 10 5.72 4.00 -11.06
N THR A 11 4.41 4.19 -11.24
CA THR A 11 3.44 3.14 -10.92
C THR A 11 3.56 1.94 -11.87
N ALA A 12 3.84 2.17 -13.16
CA ALA A 12 4.13 1.11 -14.12
C ALA A 12 5.37 0.29 -13.71
N PHE A 13 6.46 0.96 -13.34
CA PHE A 13 7.65 0.29 -12.82
C PHE A 13 7.36 -0.52 -11.55
N ILE A 14 6.59 0.02 -10.60
CA ILE A 14 6.27 -0.69 -9.36
C ILE A 14 5.46 -1.96 -9.63
N LYS A 15 4.47 -1.89 -10.53
CA LYS A 15 3.67 -3.06 -10.96
C LYS A 15 4.56 -4.13 -11.61
N HIS A 16 5.44 -3.71 -12.52
CA HIS A 16 6.39 -4.62 -13.17
C HIS A 16 7.37 -5.25 -12.16
N TYR A 17 7.96 -4.44 -11.28
CA TYR A 17 8.87 -4.93 -10.24
C TYR A 17 8.19 -5.94 -9.32
N TYR A 18 6.94 -5.70 -8.93
CA TYR A 18 6.17 -6.67 -8.13
C TYR A 18 6.08 -8.00 -8.88
N ASP A 19 5.56 -8.00 -10.10
CA ASP A 19 5.34 -9.21 -10.91
C ASP A 19 6.64 -10.02 -11.08
N GLU A 20 7.75 -9.37 -11.42
CA GLU A 20 9.06 -10.03 -11.60
C GLU A 20 9.64 -10.55 -10.28
N ALA A 21 9.58 -9.75 -9.21
CA ALA A 21 10.23 -10.08 -7.94
C ALA A 21 9.47 -11.14 -7.14
N ILE A 22 8.13 -11.23 -7.25
CA ILE A 22 7.37 -12.28 -6.55
C ILE A 22 7.49 -13.65 -7.22
N ALA A 23 7.75 -13.70 -8.53
CA ALA A 23 7.67 -14.93 -9.33
C ALA A 23 8.41 -16.14 -8.73
N PRO A 24 9.70 -16.06 -8.35
CA PRO A 24 10.40 -17.23 -7.79
C PRO A 24 9.87 -17.66 -6.42
N PHE A 25 9.37 -16.72 -5.61
CA PHE A 25 8.77 -17.03 -4.31
C PHE A 25 7.42 -17.71 -4.47
N SER A 26 6.57 -17.20 -5.37
CA SER A 26 5.30 -17.82 -5.71
C SER A 26 5.47 -19.22 -6.30
N GLU A 27 6.44 -19.40 -7.20
CA GLU A 27 6.77 -20.71 -7.76
C GLU A 27 7.21 -21.69 -6.68
N THR A 28 8.07 -21.27 -5.74
CA THR A 28 8.53 -22.13 -4.64
C THR A 28 7.36 -22.55 -3.74
N MET A 29 6.53 -21.60 -3.30
CA MET A 29 5.35 -21.89 -2.48
C MET A 29 4.40 -22.87 -3.17
N GLN A 30 4.17 -22.68 -4.48
CA GLN A 30 3.32 -23.56 -5.26
C GLN A 30 3.92 -24.97 -5.37
N LYS A 31 5.21 -25.08 -5.70
CA LYS A 31 5.85 -26.40 -5.87
C LYS A 31 5.88 -27.21 -4.58
N VAL A 32 6.13 -26.57 -3.43
CA VAL A 32 6.06 -27.23 -2.12
C VAL A 32 4.63 -27.69 -1.83
N THR A 33 3.63 -26.84 -2.11
CA THR A 33 2.22 -27.17 -1.87
C THR A 33 1.73 -28.33 -2.74
N ASP A 34 2.16 -28.37 -4.00
CA ASP A 34 1.78 -29.41 -4.97
C ASP A 34 2.63 -30.69 -4.86
N GLY A 35 3.70 -30.66 -4.05
CA GLY A 35 4.60 -31.79 -3.89
C GLY A 35 5.36 -32.16 -5.17
N VAL A 36 5.74 -31.18 -5.99
CA VAL A 36 6.43 -31.40 -7.28
C VAL A 36 7.94 -31.19 -7.15
N PRO A 37 8.78 -31.85 -7.98
CA PRO A 37 10.23 -31.73 -7.89
C PRO A 37 10.73 -30.27 -7.90
N PRO A 38 11.68 -29.90 -7.01
CA PRO A 38 12.44 -30.78 -6.11
C PRO A 38 11.77 -31.08 -4.74
N PHE A 39 10.55 -30.61 -4.50
CA PHE A 39 9.88 -30.67 -3.18
C PHE A 39 8.92 -31.87 -3.06
N VAL A 40 9.42 -33.07 -3.33
CA VAL A 40 8.64 -34.31 -3.15
C VAL A 40 8.95 -34.87 -1.75
N PRO A 41 7.98 -34.93 -0.82
CA PRO A 41 8.23 -35.44 0.52
C PRO A 41 8.59 -36.93 0.47
N PRO A 42 9.56 -37.40 1.29
CA PRO A 42 9.76 -38.83 1.46
C PRO A 42 8.54 -39.46 2.13
N PRO A 43 8.37 -40.80 2.03
CA PRO A 43 7.33 -41.50 2.79
C PRO A 43 7.44 -41.18 4.28
N PHE A 44 6.31 -40.84 4.91
CA PHE A 44 6.29 -40.50 6.33
C PHE A 44 6.60 -41.72 7.19
N ASP A 45 7.58 -41.58 8.09
CA ASP A 45 7.92 -42.57 9.10
C ASP A 45 7.74 -41.95 10.51
N PRO A 46 6.72 -42.37 11.29
CA PRO A 46 6.44 -41.80 12.60
C PRO A 46 7.53 -42.08 13.65
N ASP A 47 8.39 -43.08 13.45
CA ASP A 47 9.44 -43.43 14.40
C ASP A 47 10.71 -42.59 14.21
N THR A 48 10.90 -42.01 13.01
CA THR A 48 12.13 -41.28 12.64
C THR A 48 11.90 -39.84 12.19
N MET A 49 10.67 -39.45 11.87
CA MET A 49 10.32 -38.11 11.39
C MET A 49 9.47 -37.34 12.40
N SER A 50 9.66 -36.02 12.47
CA SER A 50 8.75 -35.14 13.18
C SER A 50 7.39 -35.10 12.47
N GLY A 51 6.32 -34.75 13.20
CA GLY A 51 5.01 -34.47 12.59
C GLY A 51 4.96 -33.14 11.82
N GLU A 52 6.10 -32.49 11.60
CA GLU A 52 6.18 -31.24 10.83
C GLU A 52 6.10 -31.53 9.33
N PRO A 53 5.39 -30.70 8.55
CA PRO A 53 5.36 -30.84 7.10
C PRO A 53 6.77 -30.78 6.50
N ALA A 54 7.06 -31.69 5.56
CA ALA A 54 8.29 -31.61 4.79
C ALA A 54 8.34 -30.29 4.00
N PHE A 55 9.55 -29.72 3.90
CA PHE A 55 9.82 -28.45 3.21
C PHE A 55 9.08 -27.22 3.77
N LEU A 56 8.64 -27.27 5.04
CA LEU A 56 8.00 -26.13 5.70
C LEU A 56 8.92 -24.91 5.70
N GLU A 57 10.21 -25.08 5.99
CA GLU A 57 11.17 -23.96 6.06
C GLU A 57 11.32 -23.25 4.69
N GLU A 58 11.40 -24.01 3.60
CA GLU A 58 11.47 -23.48 2.25
C GLU A 58 10.22 -22.70 1.88
N TRP A 59 9.04 -23.22 2.25
CA TRP A 59 7.77 -22.52 2.05
C TRP A 59 7.73 -21.22 2.87
N GLU A 60 8.09 -21.26 4.15
CA GLU A 60 8.08 -20.09 5.04
C GLU A 60 9.06 -19.01 4.58
N ARG A 61 10.24 -19.42 4.11
CA ARG A 61 11.25 -18.51 3.55
C ARG A 61 10.73 -17.86 2.27
N ALA A 62 10.12 -18.64 1.37
CA ALA A 62 9.53 -18.12 0.15
C ALA A 62 8.36 -17.16 0.45
N HIS A 63 7.49 -17.53 1.37
CA HIS A 63 6.37 -16.71 1.82
C HIS A 63 6.85 -15.39 2.46
N THR A 64 7.92 -15.43 3.26
CA THR A 64 8.55 -14.21 3.80
C THR A 64 9.07 -13.31 2.68
N GLY A 65 9.78 -13.88 1.70
CA GLY A 65 10.25 -13.12 0.52
C GLY A 65 9.11 -12.46 -0.25
N PHE A 66 8.02 -13.22 -0.50
CA PHE A 66 6.80 -12.71 -1.14
C PHE A 66 6.22 -11.50 -0.39
N GLN A 67 6.08 -11.59 0.94
CA GLN A 67 5.54 -10.50 1.75
C GLN A 67 6.44 -9.25 1.72
N VAL A 68 7.76 -9.42 1.79
CA VAL A 68 8.73 -8.31 1.75
C VAL A 68 8.67 -7.57 0.41
N VAL A 69 8.56 -8.29 -0.71
CA VAL A 69 8.39 -7.66 -2.04
C VAL A 69 7.12 -6.82 -2.06
N GLY A 70 5.99 -7.38 -1.59
CA GLY A 70 4.72 -6.67 -1.51
C GLY A 70 4.79 -5.39 -0.66
N GLN A 71 5.37 -5.47 0.53
CA GLN A 71 5.54 -4.32 1.44
C GLN A 71 6.46 -3.24 0.84
N THR A 72 7.50 -3.65 0.12
CA THR A 72 8.38 -2.74 -0.61
C THR A 72 7.61 -2.00 -1.69
N CYS A 73 6.77 -2.69 -2.46
CA CYS A 73 5.95 -2.07 -3.50
C CYS A 73 4.96 -1.05 -2.94
N VAL A 74 4.27 -1.39 -1.84
CA VAL A 74 3.37 -0.45 -1.15
C VAL A 74 4.14 0.77 -0.61
N SER A 75 5.35 0.57 -0.09
CA SER A 75 6.21 1.67 0.36
C SER A 75 6.60 2.60 -0.80
N MET A 76 6.93 2.04 -1.97
CA MET A 76 7.21 2.81 -3.18
C MET A 76 5.99 3.57 -3.70
N LEU A 77 4.78 2.99 -3.62
CA LEU A 77 3.53 3.69 -3.96
C LEU A 77 3.28 4.86 -3.01
N SER A 78 3.37 4.64 -1.70
CA SER A 78 3.17 5.69 -0.69
C SER A 78 4.14 6.86 -0.90
N GLU A 79 5.41 6.58 -1.18
CA GLU A 79 6.41 7.63 -1.41
C GLU A 79 6.16 8.36 -2.74
N SER A 80 5.77 7.64 -3.80
CA SER A 80 5.43 8.25 -5.08
C SER A 80 4.23 9.19 -4.96
N LEU A 81 3.20 8.81 -4.19
CA LEU A 81 2.05 9.66 -3.88
C LEU A 81 2.45 10.92 -3.08
N LYS A 82 3.36 10.77 -2.11
CA LYS A 82 3.86 11.93 -1.33
C LYS A 82 4.64 12.89 -2.21
N ILE A 83 5.59 12.38 -3.01
CA ILE A 83 6.40 13.18 -3.94
C ILE A 83 5.50 13.88 -4.96
N PHE A 84 4.46 13.21 -5.44
CA PHE A 84 3.47 13.78 -6.34
C PHE A 84 2.84 15.06 -5.76
N PHE A 85 2.34 15.01 -4.53
CA PHE A 85 1.77 16.20 -3.88
C PHE A 85 2.80 17.32 -3.65
N VAL A 86 3.98 16.97 -3.13
CA VAL A 86 5.10 17.92 -2.92
C VAL A 86 5.47 18.61 -4.24
N THR A 87 5.45 17.87 -5.34
CA THR A 87 5.77 18.39 -6.67
C THR A 87 4.72 19.38 -7.15
N HIS A 88 3.43 19.09 -6.96
CA HIS A 88 2.35 20.02 -7.29
C HIS A 88 2.41 21.31 -6.46
N GLU A 89 2.67 21.18 -5.16
CA GLU A 89 2.89 22.31 -4.24
C GLU A 89 4.02 23.21 -4.75
N LYS A 90 5.19 22.64 -5.06
CA LYS A 90 6.34 23.37 -5.60
C LYS A 90 6.06 24.01 -6.96
N ASN A 91 5.41 23.29 -7.88
CA ASN A 91 5.07 23.80 -9.21
C ASN A 91 4.06 24.97 -9.16
N ALA A 92 3.22 25.00 -8.13
CA ALA A 92 2.32 26.12 -7.85
C ALA A 92 3.03 27.31 -7.17
N GLY A 93 4.31 27.16 -6.78
CA GLY A 93 5.05 28.18 -6.03
C GLY A 93 4.58 28.32 -4.58
N LEU A 94 4.06 27.24 -4.00
CA LEU A 94 3.50 27.21 -2.66
C LEU A 94 4.42 26.48 -1.69
N ASP A 95 4.23 26.78 -0.41
CA ASP A 95 4.80 26.06 0.72
C ASP A 95 3.74 26.03 1.81
N PHE A 96 3.00 24.93 1.87
CA PHE A 96 1.81 24.76 2.68
C PHE A 96 2.12 24.70 4.18
N GLU A 97 3.29 24.16 4.55
CA GLU A 97 3.74 24.21 5.93
C GLU A 97 4.04 25.64 6.37
N LYS A 98 4.68 26.46 5.52
CA LYS A 98 4.89 27.87 5.83
C LYS A 98 3.60 28.68 5.82
N LEU A 99 2.68 28.41 4.90
CA LEU A 99 1.44 29.15 4.76
C LEU A 99 0.44 28.86 5.90
N TRP A 100 0.36 27.61 6.37
CA TRP A 100 -0.70 27.18 7.29
C TRP A 100 -0.22 26.45 8.54
N GLY A 101 1.09 26.30 8.71
CA GLY A 101 1.72 25.63 9.84
C GLY A 101 1.73 24.10 9.70
N SER A 102 2.73 23.47 10.32
CA SER A 102 2.95 22.01 10.27
C SER A 102 1.77 21.19 10.80
N LYS A 103 0.93 21.76 11.67
CA LYS A 103 -0.27 21.10 12.21
C LYS A 103 -1.27 20.68 11.12
N ILE A 104 -1.24 21.27 9.93
CA ILE A 104 -2.11 20.88 8.82
C ILE A 104 -1.87 19.42 8.38
N PHE A 105 -0.67 18.89 8.59
CA PHE A 105 -0.29 17.50 8.26
C PHE A 105 -0.37 16.54 9.46
N SER A 106 -0.87 16.98 10.62
CA SER A 106 -0.94 16.16 11.85
C SER A 106 -1.80 14.89 11.72
N LYS A 107 -2.76 14.88 10.78
CA LYS A 107 -3.62 13.73 10.48
C LYS A 107 -3.14 12.92 9.28
N GLY A 108 -1.86 13.04 8.91
CA GLY A 108 -1.27 12.37 7.76
C GLY A 108 -1.19 13.25 6.52
N PHE A 109 -0.26 12.92 5.62
CA PHE A 109 0.07 13.80 4.50
C PHE A 109 -1.06 13.96 3.48
N ILE A 110 -1.83 12.88 3.22
CA ILE A 110 -2.98 12.93 2.29
C ILE A 110 -3.99 13.98 2.75
N ARG A 111 -4.45 13.89 4.00
CA ARG A 111 -5.43 14.84 4.57
C ARG A 111 -4.88 16.26 4.64
N GLY A 112 -3.59 16.40 4.95
CA GLY A 112 -2.93 17.69 4.94
C GLY A 112 -2.95 18.32 3.55
N TYR A 113 -2.54 17.59 2.51
CA TYR A 113 -2.62 18.05 1.13
C TYR A 113 -4.04 18.31 0.64
N GLN A 114 -5.01 17.47 1.00
CA GLN A 114 -6.43 17.73 0.69
C GLN A 114 -6.89 19.06 1.29
N THR A 115 -6.65 19.26 2.57
CA THR A 115 -7.02 20.50 3.29
C THR A 115 -6.33 21.71 2.67
N SER A 116 -5.04 21.58 2.37
CA SER A 116 -4.19 22.58 1.75
C SER A 116 -4.71 23.03 0.39
N PHE A 117 -4.89 22.09 -0.55
CA PHE A 117 -5.37 22.40 -1.89
C PHE A 117 -6.82 22.90 -1.89
N ALA A 118 -7.66 22.40 -0.97
CA ALA A 118 -9.04 22.91 -0.84
C ALA A 118 -9.08 24.41 -0.48
N ARG A 119 -8.13 24.88 0.35
CA ARG A 119 -8.02 26.30 0.72
C ARG A 119 -7.66 27.21 -0.45
N ILE A 120 -7.11 26.66 -1.52
CA ILE A 120 -6.84 27.42 -2.75
C ILE A 120 -7.89 27.15 -3.83
N GLY A 121 -9.01 26.50 -3.50
CA GLY A 121 -10.16 26.32 -4.39
C GLY A 121 -10.20 25.00 -5.15
N VAL A 122 -9.40 23.99 -4.77
CA VAL A 122 -9.55 22.64 -5.31
C VAL A 122 -10.79 21.97 -4.72
N ASP A 123 -11.67 21.50 -5.61
CA ASP A 123 -12.90 20.79 -5.24
C ASP A 123 -12.70 19.27 -5.32
N TRP A 124 -12.35 18.67 -4.17
CA TRP A 124 -12.10 17.23 -4.07
C TRP A 124 -13.32 16.35 -4.33
N SER A 125 -14.54 16.90 -4.30
CA SER A 125 -15.76 16.11 -4.63
C SER A 125 -15.79 15.67 -6.10
N LYS A 126 -14.98 16.31 -6.94
CA LYS A 126 -14.82 15.98 -8.36
C LYS A 126 -13.69 14.97 -8.62
N CYS A 127 -12.90 14.63 -7.61
CA CYS A 127 -11.82 13.66 -7.75
C CYS A 127 -12.41 12.24 -7.80
N PRO A 128 -12.10 11.45 -8.85
CA PRO A 128 -12.62 10.09 -8.98
C PRO A 128 -11.85 9.05 -8.15
N ALA A 129 -10.73 9.43 -7.53
CA ALA A 129 -9.89 8.52 -6.77
C ALA A 129 -10.51 8.18 -5.41
N ASP A 130 -10.43 6.91 -5.02
CA ASP A 130 -10.84 6.45 -3.70
C ASP A 130 -9.75 6.72 -2.65
N PHE A 131 -9.95 7.78 -1.88
CA PHE A 131 -9.02 8.16 -0.81
C PHE A 131 -8.95 7.15 0.34
N SER A 132 -9.95 6.26 0.52
CA SER A 132 -9.86 5.16 1.48
C SER A 132 -8.74 4.20 1.08
N ILE A 133 -8.59 3.91 -0.21
CA ILE A 133 -7.51 3.06 -0.73
C ILE A 133 -6.16 3.76 -0.60
N LEU A 134 -6.09 5.06 -0.93
CA LEU A 134 -4.85 5.83 -0.79
C LEU A 134 -4.39 5.90 0.68
N GLU A 135 -5.32 6.06 1.63
CA GLU A 135 -5.02 6.02 3.06
C GLU A 135 -4.47 4.64 3.47
N GLN A 136 -5.07 3.55 2.99
CA GLN A 136 -4.58 2.19 3.25
C GLN A 136 -3.16 1.94 2.74
N VAL A 137 -2.75 2.54 1.62
CA VAL A 137 -1.35 2.48 1.13
C VAL A 137 -0.39 3.07 2.16
N VAL A 138 -0.73 4.23 2.72
CA VAL A 138 0.10 4.90 3.74
C VAL A 138 0.14 4.09 5.04
N LEU A 139 -0.99 3.51 5.44
CA LEU A 139 -1.10 2.71 6.65
C LEU A 139 -0.29 1.41 6.56
N ALA A 140 -0.41 0.69 5.43
CA ALA A 140 0.37 -0.52 5.17
C ALA A 140 1.88 -0.21 5.10
N ARG A 141 2.26 0.92 4.49
CA ARG A 141 3.65 1.41 4.54
C ARG A 141 4.11 1.68 5.97
N ASN A 142 3.31 2.37 6.79
CA ASN A 142 3.68 2.66 8.17
C ASN A 142 3.86 1.38 9.00
N ALA A 143 2.96 0.41 8.84
CA ALA A 143 3.10 -0.90 9.49
C ALA A 143 4.46 -1.54 9.16
N SER A 144 4.89 -1.50 7.89
CA SER A 144 6.17 -2.11 7.46
C SER A 144 7.42 -1.46 8.06
N GLN A 145 7.33 -0.22 8.53
CA GLN A 145 8.45 0.51 9.11
C GLN A 145 8.62 0.31 10.62
N HIS A 146 7.66 -0.34 11.26
CA HIS A 146 7.65 -0.56 12.71
C HIS A 146 7.88 -2.02 13.05
N ALA A 147 8.97 -2.61 12.55
CA ALA A 147 9.41 -3.92 13.01
C ALA A 147 9.66 -3.86 14.53
N THR A 148 8.85 -4.60 15.29
CA THR A 148 8.88 -4.58 16.76
C THR A 148 9.90 -5.56 17.35
N SER A 149 10.40 -6.50 16.55
CA SER A 149 11.38 -7.49 16.97
C SER A 149 12.24 -7.96 15.79
N VAL A 150 13.52 -8.23 16.05
CA VAL A 150 14.44 -8.90 15.10
C VAL A 150 14.04 -10.36 14.84
N THR A 151 13.23 -10.96 15.73
CA THR A 151 12.77 -12.35 15.63
C THR A 151 11.54 -12.51 14.74
N SER A 152 10.98 -11.42 14.21
CA SER A 152 9.77 -11.46 13.39
C SER A 152 9.93 -10.59 12.16
N THR A 153 9.83 -11.21 10.99
CA THR A 153 9.67 -10.53 9.70
C THR A 153 8.20 -10.20 9.40
N ARG A 154 7.27 -10.71 10.22
CA ARG A 154 5.84 -10.48 10.06
C ARG A 154 5.49 -9.05 10.44
N VAL A 155 4.89 -8.34 9.49
CA VAL A 155 4.31 -7.01 9.67
C VAL A 155 2.80 -7.16 9.78
N ASN A 156 2.22 -6.60 10.84
CA ASN A 156 0.78 -6.62 11.05
C ASN A 156 0.19 -5.22 10.97
N HIS A 157 -1.07 -5.15 10.56
CA HIS A 157 -1.85 -3.92 10.62
C HIS A 157 -2.14 -3.49 12.06
N ASP A 158 -2.45 -2.21 12.25
CA ASP A 158 -3.08 -1.73 13.49
C ASP A 158 -4.59 -1.98 13.47
N VAL A 159 -5.13 -2.65 14.48
CA VAL A 159 -6.56 -3.02 14.56
C VAL A 159 -7.48 -1.79 14.65
N GLY A 160 -7.04 -0.76 15.39
CA GLY A 160 -7.79 0.51 15.51
C GLY A 160 -7.90 1.25 14.18
N THR A 161 -6.96 1.02 13.27
CA THR A 161 -6.96 1.57 11.92
C THR A 161 -7.75 0.69 10.96
N LEU A 162 -7.55 -0.63 10.98
CA LEU A 162 -8.31 -1.59 10.16
C LEU A 162 -9.82 -1.46 10.33
N SER A 163 -10.29 -1.26 11.56
CA SER A 163 -11.72 -1.09 11.86
C SER A 163 -12.37 0.12 11.18
N LYS A 164 -11.58 1.09 10.70
CA LYS A 164 -12.07 2.25 9.95
C LYS A 164 -12.25 1.96 8.45
N HIS A 165 -11.74 0.83 7.98
CA HIS A 165 -11.82 0.40 6.58
C HIS A 165 -12.66 -0.88 6.49
N PRO A 166 -13.93 -0.81 6.07
CA PRO A 166 -14.81 -1.98 6.00
C PRO A 166 -14.36 -3.03 4.99
N SER A 167 -13.53 -2.63 4.02
CA SER A 167 -12.91 -3.51 3.03
C SER A 167 -11.39 -3.29 3.04
N PRO A 168 -10.65 -3.97 3.93
CA PRO A 168 -9.20 -3.83 4.00
C PRO A 168 -8.54 -4.50 2.78
N LEU A 169 -7.82 -3.69 2.02
CA LEU A 169 -7.23 -4.04 0.72
C LEU A 169 -6.01 -4.95 0.86
N PHE A 170 -5.19 -4.73 1.89
CA PHE A 170 -3.93 -5.45 2.10
C PHE A 170 -4.04 -6.52 3.18
N VAL A 171 -5.11 -7.32 3.13
CA VAL A 171 -5.35 -8.45 4.04
C VAL A 171 -5.62 -9.69 3.19
N SER A 172 -5.10 -10.84 3.63
CA SER A 172 -5.26 -12.10 2.89
C SER A 172 -6.72 -12.59 2.90
N SER A 173 -7.12 -13.32 1.85
CA SER A 173 -8.45 -13.95 1.78
C SER A 173 -8.68 -14.93 2.94
N TYR A 174 -7.63 -15.64 3.38
CA TYR A 174 -7.67 -16.50 4.55
C TYR A 174 -8.05 -15.73 5.83
N GLU A 175 -7.39 -14.59 6.08
CA GLU A 175 -7.69 -13.75 7.25
C GLU A 175 -9.08 -13.11 7.18
N MET A 176 -9.53 -12.73 5.97
CA MET A 176 -10.90 -12.25 5.76
C MET A 176 -11.95 -13.32 6.03
N ASN A 177 -11.71 -14.57 5.59
CA ASN A 177 -12.59 -15.70 5.90
C ASN A 177 -12.59 -16.02 7.39
N LEU A 178 -11.43 -15.94 8.04
CA LEU A 178 -11.31 -16.12 9.48
C LEU A 178 -12.05 -15.03 10.26
N LEU A 179 -12.00 -13.78 9.80
CA LEU A 179 -12.76 -12.67 10.38
C LEU A 179 -14.28 -12.93 10.30
N ALA A 180 -14.76 -13.33 9.11
CA ALA A 180 -16.16 -13.62 8.88
C ALA A 180 -16.66 -14.77 9.76
N SER A 181 -15.88 -15.86 9.87
CA SER A 181 -16.23 -17.00 10.72
C SER A 181 -16.24 -16.68 12.23
N ARG A 182 -15.57 -15.59 12.65
CA ARG A 182 -15.47 -15.15 14.05
C ARG A 182 -16.37 -13.94 14.37
N GLY A 183 -17.36 -13.65 13.53
CA GLY A 183 -18.36 -12.60 13.78
C GLY A 183 -17.88 -11.17 13.52
N GLY A 184 -16.82 -10.98 12.72
CA GLY A 184 -16.45 -9.66 12.21
C GLY A 184 -15.49 -8.85 13.08
N SER A 185 -14.93 -9.41 14.15
CA SER A 185 -14.01 -8.71 15.05
C SER A 185 -12.56 -9.22 14.94
N TRP A 186 -11.62 -8.29 14.78
CA TRP A 186 -10.18 -8.56 14.75
C TRP A 186 -9.64 -8.84 16.16
N MET A 187 -9.63 -10.11 16.59
CA MET A 187 -9.01 -10.50 17.86
C MET A 187 -7.47 -10.54 17.81
N VAL A 188 -6.92 -10.80 16.63
CA VAL A 188 -5.47 -10.78 16.36
C VAL A 188 -5.26 -9.88 15.14
N PRO A 189 -4.29 -8.95 15.18
CA PRO A 189 -4.00 -8.10 14.04
C PRO A 189 -3.56 -8.93 12.83
N PRO A 190 -4.23 -8.82 11.67
CA PRO A 190 -3.84 -9.58 10.49
C PRO A 190 -2.53 -9.06 9.91
N ALA A 191 -1.83 -9.93 9.18
CA ALA A 191 -0.61 -9.55 8.48
C ALA A 191 -0.93 -8.56 7.34
N VAL A 192 0.03 -7.67 7.04
CA VAL A 192 -0.02 -6.89 5.81
C VAL A 192 0.29 -7.83 4.65
N TYR A 193 -0.73 -8.12 3.86
CA TYR A 193 -0.65 -9.06 2.74
C TYR A 193 -1.00 -8.35 1.44
N VAL A 194 -0.01 -8.19 0.57
CA VAL A 194 -0.15 -7.44 -0.69
C VAL A 194 -0.25 -8.44 -1.83
N THR A 195 -1.43 -8.56 -2.41
CA THR A 195 -1.65 -9.30 -3.66
C THR A 195 -1.37 -8.42 -4.86
N ARG A 196 -1.18 -9.05 -6.02
CA ARG A 196 -1.08 -8.37 -7.31
C ARG A 196 -2.26 -7.44 -7.55
N ASP A 197 -3.48 -7.97 -7.38
CA ASP A 197 -4.71 -7.22 -7.63
C ASP A 197 -4.85 -6.03 -6.67
N ALA A 198 -4.53 -6.23 -5.38
CA ALA A 198 -4.54 -5.16 -4.39
C ALA A 198 -3.54 -4.04 -4.73
N LEU A 199 -2.32 -4.40 -5.13
CA LEU A 199 -1.30 -3.44 -5.55
C LEU A 199 -1.74 -2.68 -6.81
N HIS A 200 -2.29 -3.38 -7.79
CA HIS A 200 -2.74 -2.79 -9.05
C HIS A 200 -3.93 -1.86 -8.85
N GLN A 201 -4.86 -2.25 -7.97
CA GLN A 201 -5.97 -1.40 -7.57
C GLN A 201 -5.47 -0.11 -6.90
N ALA A 202 -4.55 -0.23 -5.93
CA ALA A 202 -3.96 0.93 -5.28
C ALA A 202 -3.21 1.86 -6.24
N ALA A 203 -2.43 1.30 -7.16
CA ALA A 203 -1.77 2.05 -8.22
C ALA A 203 -2.78 2.76 -9.13
N GLY A 204 -3.88 2.09 -9.48
CA GLY A 204 -4.97 2.67 -10.28
C GLY A 204 -5.63 3.88 -9.61
N GLU A 205 -5.85 3.85 -8.28
CA GLU A 205 -6.38 5.01 -7.55
C GLU A 205 -5.39 6.18 -7.52
N ILE A 206 -4.09 5.91 -7.43
CA ILE A 206 -3.04 6.94 -7.53
C ILE A 206 -3.01 7.54 -8.94
N GLU A 207 -3.14 6.71 -9.98
CA GLU A 207 -3.17 7.15 -11.38
C GLU A 207 -4.42 8.00 -11.68
N LYS A 208 -5.60 7.62 -11.16
CA LYS A 208 -6.84 8.42 -11.26
C LYS A 208 -6.69 9.80 -10.61
N LEU A 209 -6.06 9.85 -9.43
CA LEU A 209 -5.77 11.12 -8.75
C LEU A 209 -4.85 12.00 -9.61
N ALA A 210 -3.81 11.41 -10.19
CA ALA A 210 -2.84 12.11 -11.02
C ALA A 210 -3.49 12.73 -12.26
N GLU A 211 -4.27 11.92 -12.98
CA GLU A 211 -5.00 12.33 -14.17
C GLU A 211 -6.01 13.44 -13.85
N TRP A 212 -6.77 13.30 -12.76
CA TRP A 212 -7.70 14.35 -12.38
C TRP A 212 -6.98 15.64 -11.99
N MET A 213 -5.90 15.58 -11.21
CA MET A 213 -5.16 16.77 -10.80
C MET A 213 -4.44 17.46 -11.97
N SER A 214 -4.08 16.75 -13.03
CA SER A 214 -3.47 17.36 -14.22
C SER A 214 -4.43 18.30 -14.97
N THR A 215 -5.74 18.10 -14.81
CA THR A 215 -6.77 19.01 -15.35
C THR A 215 -6.90 20.34 -14.58
N ILE A 216 -6.29 20.44 -13.38
CA ILE A 216 -6.47 21.59 -12.50
C ILE A 216 -5.46 22.70 -12.84
N ASN A 217 -5.97 23.88 -13.16
CA ASN A 217 -5.14 25.07 -13.32
C ASN A 217 -4.89 25.79 -11.99
N PHE A 218 -3.89 25.33 -11.24
CA PHE A 218 -3.51 25.93 -9.95
C PHE A 218 -3.20 27.43 -10.03
N ARG A 219 -2.62 27.90 -11.15
CA ARG A 219 -2.33 29.33 -11.34
C ARG A 219 -3.60 30.16 -11.45
N ALA A 220 -4.62 29.65 -12.14
CA ALA A 220 -5.91 30.33 -12.25
C ALA A 220 -6.62 30.40 -10.88
N LEU A 221 -6.60 29.29 -10.13
CA LEU A 221 -7.15 29.22 -8.77
C LEU A 221 -6.49 30.24 -7.82
N LEU A 222 -5.15 30.30 -7.81
CA LEU A 222 -4.41 31.27 -6.98
C LEU A 222 -4.67 32.72 -7.39
N LYS A 223 -4.88 33.01 -8.68
CA LYS A 223 -5.25 34.35 -9.15
C LYS A 223 -6.65 34.73 -8.67
N ALA A 224 -7.62 33.82 -8.78
CA ALA A 224 -8.98 34.04 -8.33
C ALA A 224 -9.03 34.33 -6.82
N GLN A 225 -8.25 33.61 -6.02
CA GLN A 225 -8.17 33.82 -4.58
C GLN A 225 -7.64 35.20 -4.18
N LYS A 226 -6.68 35.76 -4.94
CA LYS A 226 -6.14 37.11 -4.70
C LYS A 226 -7.08 38.23 -5.16
N ALA A 227 -8.05 37.91 -6.03
CA ALA A 227 -9.02 38.86 -6.55
C ALA A 227 -10.28 38.97 -5.69
N THR A 228 -10.47 38.07 -4.72
CA THR A 228 -11.53 38.15 -3.73
C THR A 228 -11.13 39.16 -2.64
N PRO A 229 -11.88 40.26 -2.45
CA PRO A 229 -11.55 41.32 -1.50
C PRO A 229 -11.64 40.88 -0.03
#